data_AF-A0A8U0R4L1-F1
#
_entry.id   AF-A0A8U0R4L1-F1
#
_cell.length_a   1.000
_cell.length_b   1.000
_cell.length_c   1.000
_cell.angle_alpha   90.00
_cell.angle_beta   90.00
_cell.angle_gamma   90.00
#
_symmetry.space_group_name_H-M   'P 1'
#
loop_
_entity.id
_entity.type
_entity.pdbx_description
1 polymer ?
#
loop_
_entity_poly.entity_id
_entity_poly.type
_entity_poly.pdbx_seq_one_letter_code
_entity_poly.pdbx_strand_id
1 'polypeptide(L)'
;MEKQPRLLASQLFLKNSVFEVLLNGVLLTWKEIPDNKKVVSGSIHHPFKVGTSHSVSVSEILAVRELDVDGGTKDGRWQKMPQKLTEAYPYAFTVSYVERARQHRWRCSDVTFHCSEGALCQQWIQTIREQLTALTNRPKHLLVYINPYGGKQQGKCIYEQKVAPLFACASISTDVIVTENANHARDHLKTEAELKKYDGVVCVGGDGMFSEIVHGLVSRTQRDNGVDQNSLEEKLVPCTLRIGIIPAGDSQPMDVCSVHHNNTFLRYSVSLLGYGFYGDVLADSERKRWMGPARYDFSGFKTFLTHHHYEGAVSFLPATDTLGTPRDKTRCRAGCFICQHDGQLYSGDSPEESKTAPDVSDREYEMGWGVVRGKFLAINAASMSCACPRSPKGLSPAAHLADGTTDLILVRKCSRFNFLRHLLRHTSKDDQFDMTFVEVHRVRRFRFTPRHCQNDSELDLRENGKQLFSQICRDHPACSCSPAYSSWNCDGEILPHAAIEVGVHCQLIKLFARGIEEQPLFEDLANPPCAL
;
A
#
# COMPACT_ATOMS: atom_id res chain seq x y z
N MET A 1 24.28 -15.46 22.49
CA MET A 1 22.99 -14.77 22.69
C MET A 1 22.92 -14.31 24.13
N GLU A 2 23.29 -13.05 24.38
CA GLU A 2 23.04 -12.43 25.68
C GLU A 2 21.54 -12.39 25.94
N LYS A 3 21.11 -12.83 27.13
CA LYS A 3 19.73 -12.68 27.57
C LYS A 3 19.47 -11.18 27.74
N GLN A 4 18.64 -10.59 26.89
CA GLN A 4 18.16 -9.22 27.08
C GLN A 4 17.63 -9.05 28.52
N PRO A 5 17.93 -7.91 29.18
CA PRO A 5 17.53 -7.71 30.57
C PRO A 5 16.01 -7.74 30.69
N ARG A 6 15.51 -8.53 31.64
CA ARG A 6 14.08 -8.61 31.98
C ARG A 6 13.68 -7.30 32.66
N LEU A 7 12.60 -6.68 32.21
CA LEU A 7 12.08 -5.45 32.84
C LEU A 7 11.17 -5.79 34.02
N LEU A 8 10.29 -6.78 33.84
CA LEU A 8 9.35 -7.19 34.88
C LEU A 8 8.99 -8.67 34.72
N ALA A 9 8.84 -9.38 35.84
CA ALA A 9 8.42 -10.77 35.87
C ALA A 9 7.60 -11.06 37.14
N SER A 10 6.46 -11.71 37.00
CA SER A 10 5.57 -12.02 38.13
C SER A 10 4.69 -13.23 37.84
N GLN A 11 4.19 -13.87 38.89
CA GLN A 11 3.11 -14.85 38.77
C GLN A 11 1.78 -14.11 38.86
N LEU A 12 1.02 -14.10 37.76
CA LEU A 12 -0.27 -13.42 37.67
C LEU A 12 -1.37 -14.43 37.38
N PHE A 13 -2.56 -14.11 37.85
CA PHE A 13 -3.71 -14.98 37.69
C PHE A 13 -4.52 -14.59 36.44
N LEU A 14 -4.86 -15.57 35.61
CA LEU A 14 -5.64 -15.37 34.40
C LEU A 14 -6.70 -16.49 34.30
N LYS A 15 -7.96 -16.09 34.27
CA LYS A 15 -9.13 -17.00 34.29
C LYS A 15 -9.16 -17.88 35.54
N ASN A 16 -8.61 -19.09 35.46
CA ASN A 16 -8.62 -20.10 36.53
C ASN A 16 -7.22 -20.69 36.79
N SER A 17 -6.16 -20.15 36.19
CA SER A 17 -4.79 -20.67 36.28
C SER A 17 -3.79 -19.55 36.59
N VAL A 18 -2.67 -19.92 37.18
CA VAL A 18 -1.53 -19.03 37.43
C VAL A 18 -0.60 -19.07 36.21
N PHE A 19 -0.17 -17.91 35.75
CA PHE A 19 0.76 -17.75 34.63
C PHE A 19 2.04 -17.07 35.11
N GLU A 20 3.18 -17.54 34.63
CA GLU A 20 4.41 -16.77 34.67
C GLU A 20 4.33 -15.71 33.57
N VAL A 21 4.26 -14.43 33.95
CA VAL A 21 4.16 -13.30 33.04
C VAL A 21 5.47 -12.53 33.06
N LEU A 22 6.00 -12.23 31.87
CA LEU A 22 7.29 -11.61 31.69
C LEU A 22 7.21 -10.53 30.62
N LEU A 23 7.73 -9.35 30.95
CA LEU A 23 7.93 -8.24 30.04
C LEU A 23 9.43 -7.97 29.88
N ASN A 24 9.88 -7.94 28.63
CA ASN A 24 11.16 -7.35 28.25
C ASN A 24 10.89 -6.15 27.32
N GLY A 25 11.94 -5.47 26.84
CA GLY A 25 11.78 -4.29 25.99
C GLY A 25 11.13 -4.54 24.62
N VAL A 26 10.84 -5.79 24.25
CA VAL A 26 10.34 -6.18 22.92
C VAL A 26 9.06 -7.02 23.00
N LEU A 27 8.91 -7.86 24.03
CA LEU A 27 7.86 -8.86 24.16
C LEU A 27 7.23 -8.83 25.55
N LEU A 28 5.90 -8.99 25.57
CA LEU A 28 5.13 -9.45 26.72
C LEU A 28 4.78 -10.92 26.49
N THR A 29 5.17 -11.79 27.42
CA THR A 29 4.92 -13.24 27.34
C THR A 29 4.22 -13.74 28.59
N TRP A 30 3.32 -14.72 28.44
CA TRP A 30 2.70 -15.40 29.57
C TRP A 30 2.59 -16.89 29.31
N LYS A 31 2.98 -17.70 30.29
CA LYS A 31 2.98 -19.17 30.20
C LYS A 31 2.31 -19.78 31.41
N GLU A 32 1.38 -20.72 31.17
CA GLU A 32 0.65 -21.39 32.24
C GLU A 32 1.61 -22.21 33.11
N ILE A 33 1.52 -22.03 34.43
CA ILE A 33 2.25 -22.84 35.41
C ILE A 33 1.39 -24.07 35.72
N PRO A 34 1.89 -25.30 35.47
CA PRO A 34 1.13 -26.52 35.74
C PRO A 34 0.80 -26.65 37.23
N ASP A 35 -0.47 -26.95 37.54
CA ASP A 35 -0.91 -27.21 38.91
C ASP A 35 -0.49 -28.63 39.34
N ASN A 36 0.40 -28.73 40.33
CA ASN A 36 0.94 -30.01 40.85
C ASN A 36 -0.13 -30.93 41.49
N LYS A 37 -1.39 -30.48 41.61
CA LYS A 37 -2.48 -31.23 42.25
C LYS A 37 -3.26 -32.17 41.32
N LYS A 38 -2.91 -32.30 40.04
CA LYS A 38 -3.55 -33.24 39.08
C LYS A 38 -2.71 -34.48 38.76
N VAL A 39 -1.86 -34.95 39.67
CA VAL A 39 -1.28 -36.31 39.58
C VAL A 39 -2.27 -37.29 40.23
N VAL A 40 -3.29 -37.70 39.46
CA VAL A 40 -4.06 -38.90 39.81
C VAL A 40 -3.24 -40.10 39.36
N SER A 41 -2.89 -40.94 40.32
CA SER A 41 -2.35 -42.29 40.13
C SER A 41 -3.12 -43.05 39.06
N GLY A 42 -2.50 -43.28 37.90
CA GLY A 42 -3.07 -44.08 36.82
C GLY A 42 -2.12 -44.12 35.63
N SER A 43 -1.45 -45.25 35.47
CA SER A 43 -0.61 -45.62 34.34
C SER A 43 -1.24 -45.29 32.97
N ILE A 44 -0.52 -44.54 32.15
CA ILE A 44 -0.25 -44.69 30.70
C ILE A 44 0.49 -43.43 30.25
N HIS A 45 1.65 -43.59 29.59
CA HIS A 45 2.41 -42.49 28.99
C HIS A 45 1.57 -41.75 27.95
N HIS A 46 0.98 -40.62 28.34
CA HIS A 46 0.60 -39.56 27.42
C HIS A 46 1.71 -38.50 27.40
N PRO A 47 2.12 -37.98 26.22
CA PRO A 47 3.11 -36.93 26.14
C PRO A 47 2.61 -35.72 26.92
N PHE A 48 3.48 -35.15 27.76
CA PHE A 48 3.23 -33.95 28.55
C PHE A 48 2.48 -32.91 27.70
N LYS A 49 1.30 -32.50 28.14
CA LYS A 49 0.63 -31.30 27.59
C LYS A 49 1.57 -30.13 27.87
N VAL A 50 2.31 -29.69 26.85
CA VAL A 50 3.13 -28.48 26.90
C VAL A 50 2.17 -27.33 27.24
N GLY A 51 2.40 -26.67 28.38
CA GLY A 51 1.56 -25.54 28.81
C GLY A 51 1.49 -24.49 27.70
N THR A 52 0.30 -23.95 27.47
CA THR A 52 0.10 -22.92 26.44
C THR A 52 0.93 -21.68 26.78
N SER A 53 1.87 -21.34 25.89
CA SER A 53 2.68 -20.13 25.97
C SER A 53 2.13 -19.13 24.97
N HIS A 54 1.99 -17.89 25.40
CA HIS A 54 1.54 -16.78 24.57
C HIS A 54 2.59 -15.67 24.60
N SER A 55 2.64 -14.91 23.52
CA SER A 55 3.55 -13.77 23.37
C SER A 55 2.94 -12.71 22.48
N VAL A 56 3.17 -11.45 22.83
CA VAL A 56 2.83 -10.29 22.01
C VAL A 56 4.01 -9.34 21.98
N SER A 57 4.30 -8.76 20.81
CA SER A 57 5.30 -7.70 20.73
C SER A 57 4.78 -6.43 21.38
N VAL A 58 5.65 -5.73 22.10
CA VAL A 58 5.36 -4.44 22.73
C VAL A 58 4.86 -3.43 21.68
N SER A 59 5.35 -3.51 20.44
CA SER A 59 4.87 -2.69 19.32
C SER A 59 3.40 -2.95 18.94
N GLU A 60 2.85 -4.11 19.30
CA GLU A 60 1.46 -4.52 19.00
C GLU A 60 0.51 -4.25 20.18
N ILE A 61 1.03 -3.77 21.32
CA ILE A 61 0.20 -3.41 22.46
C ILE A 61 -0.43 -2.03 22.18
N LEU A 62 -1.77 -2.01 22.14
CA LEU A 62 -2.56 -0.80 21.98
C LEU A 62 -2.63 -0.04 23.29
N ALA A 63 -2.93 -0.72 24.40
CA ALA A 63 -3.13 -0.04 25.67
C ALA A 63 -2.95 -0.98 26.85
N VAL A 64 -2.73 -0.38 28.02
CA VAL A 64 -2.91 -1.03 29.31
C VAL A 64 -3.80 -0.17 30.20
N ARG A 65 -4.78 -0.80 30.83
CA ARG A 65 -5.78 -0.13 31.68
C ARG A 65 -5.96 -0.91 32.97
N GLU A 66 -6.13 -0.18 34.07
CA GLU A 66 -6.64 -0.75 35.30
C GLU A 66 -8.11 -1.11 35.12
N LEU A 67 -8.55 -2.20 35.74
CA LEU A 67 -9.95 -2.58 35.78
C LEU A 67 -10.52 -2.22 37.15
N ASP A 68 -11.39 -1.20 37.18
CA ASP A 68 -12.20 -0.92 38.37
C ASP A 68 -13.26 -2.01 38.51
N VAL A 69 -13.12 -2.87 39.51
CA VAL A 69 -14.03 -4.00 39.77
C VAL A 69 -15.47 -3.54 40.08
N ASP A 70 -15.66 -2.26 40.43
CA ASP A 70 -16.96 -1.63 40.71
C ASP A 70 -17.59 -0.90 39.50
N GLY A 71 -16.87 -0.74 38.38
CA GLY A 71 -17.30 0.05 37.22
C GLY A 71 -17.85 -0.80 36.08
N GLY A 72 -19.11 -1.22 36.17
CA GLY A 72 -19.77 -1.97 35.09
C GLY A 72 -19.96 -1.16 33.80
N THR A 73 -19.03 -1.24 32.84
CA THR A 73 -19.28 -0.81 31.46
C THR A 73 -20.07 -1.87 30.69
N LYS A 74 -21.24 -1.46 30.19
CA LYS A 74 -22.15 -2.23 29.34
C LYS A 74 -21.57 -2.34 27.93
N ASP A 75 -20.62 -3.22 27.68
CA ASP A 75 -20.44 -3.78 26.33
C ASP A 75 -19.71 -5.13 26.36
N GLY A 76 -20.48 -6.17 26.04
CA GLY A 76 -20.01 -7.36 25.32
C GLY A 76 -19.00 -8.30 25.98
N ARG A 77 -19.53 -9.36 26.62
CA ARG A 77 -18.97 -10.73 26.63
C ARG A 77 -17.82 -11.02 27.62
N TRP A 78 -18.04 -10.77 28.90
CA TRP A 78 -17.16 -11.28 29.96
C TRP A 78 -17.78 -12.46 30.72
N GLN A 79 -17.03 -13.56 30.84
CA GLN A 79 -17.33 -14.60 31.82
C GLN A 79 -17.08 -14.00 33.21
N LYS A 80 -18.14 -13.78 33.99
CA LYS A 80 -18.02 -13.34 35.39
C LYS A 80 -17.10 -14.31 36.15
N MET A 81 -16.01 -13.82 36.72
CA MET A 81 -15.18 -14.62 37.61
C MET A 81 -15.99 -15.04 38.85
N PRO A 82 -15.74 -16.23 39.41
CA PRO A 82 -16.38 -16.66 40.64
C PRO A 82 -16.03 -15.70 41.79
N GLN A 83 -17.03 -15.34 42.59
CA GLN A 83 -16.93 -14.34 43.67
C GLN A 83 -15.75 -14.57 44.63
N LYS A 84 -15.45 -15.84 44.94
CA LYS A 84 -14.30 -16.26 45.78
C LYS A 84 -12.92 -15.91 45.21
N LEU A 85 -12.79 -15.81 43.89
CA LEU A 85 -11.53 -15.47 43.24
C LEU A 85 -11.31 -13.96 43.18
N THR A 86 -12.40 -13.19 43.06
CA THR A 86 -12.37 -11.73 43.16
C THR A 86 -11.92 -11.26 44.55
N GLU A 87 -12.23 -12.01 45.60
CA GLU A 87 -11.75 -11.76 46.97
C GLU A 87 -10.24 -12.03 47.13
N ALA A 88 -9.69 -13.04 46.45
CA ALA A 88 -8.28 -13.41 46.55
C ALA A 88 -7.36 -12.55 45.66
N TYR A 89 -7.88 -12.06 44.52
CA TYR A 89 -7.14 -11.24 43.56
C TYR A 89 -7.96 -10.00 43.17
N PRO A 90 -8.08 -9.01 44.08
CA PRO A 90 -9.00 -7.88 43.91
C PRO A 90 -8.50 -6.83 42.90
N TYR A 91 -7.22 -6.87 42.50
CA TYR A 91 -6.65 -5.93 41.54
C TYR A 91 -6.45 -6.58 40.18
N ALA A 92 -6.80 -5.88 39.11
CA ALA A 92 -6.62 -6.37 37.76
C ALA A 92 -6.23 -5.27 36.78
N PHE A 93 -5.48 -5.66 35.76
CA PHE A 93 -5.18 -4.80 34.62
C PHE A 93 -5.38 -5.56 33.31
N THR A 94 -5.87 -4.85 32.31
CA THR A 94 -6.11 -5.38 30.97
C THR A 94 -5.09 -4.80 30.00
N VAL A 95 -4.42 -5.67 29.27
CA VAL A 95 -3.58 -5.32 28.13
C VAL A 95 -4.39 -5.57 26.85
N SER A 96 -4.67 -4.50 26.11
CA SER A 96 -5.27 -4.55 24.78
C SER A 96 -4.18 -4.56 23.73
N TYR A 97 -4.23 -5.52 22.81
CA TYR A 97 -3.22 -5.69 21.78
C TYR A 97 -3.84 -6.15 20.46
N VAL A 98 -3.08 -6.02 19.38
CA VAL A 98 -3.46 -6.62 18.10
C VAL A 98 -2.74 -7.95 17.90
N GLU A 99 -3.46 -8.91 17.38
CA GLU A 99 -2.88 -10.18 16.96
C GLU A 99 -3.36 -10.57 15.58
N ARG A 100 -2.54 -11.36 14.91
CA ARG A 100 -2.82 -11.84 13.57
C ARG A 100 -3.75 -13.04 13.64
N ALA A 101 -4.85 -12.94 12.91
CA ALA A 101 -5.73 -14.05 12.61
C ALA A 101 -5.37 -14.67 11.24
N ARG A 102 -5.98 -15.81 10.93
CA ARG A 102 -5.84 -16.48 9.63
C ARG A 102 -6.15 -15.51 8.47
N GLN A 103 -5.56 -15.78 7.30
CA GLN A 103 -5.78 -15.03 6.05
C GLN A 103 -5.37 -13.55 6.12
N HIS A 104 -4.28 -13.21 6.80
CA HIS A 104 -3.75 -11.83 6.90
C HIS A 104 -4.73 -10.82 7.51
N ARG A 105 -5.63 -11.29 8.39
CA ARG A 105 -6.55 -10.42 9.12
C ARG A 105 -5.98 -10.06 10.48
N TRP A 106 -6.22 -8.84 10.93
CA TRP A 106 -5.88 -8.39 12.27
C TRP A 106 -7.12 -8.39 13.16
N ARG A 107 -6.95 -8.75 14.43
CA ARG A 107 -7.99 -8.62 15.46
C ARG A 107 -7.41 -7.91 16.68
N CYS A 108 -8.25 -7.08 17.30
CA CYS A 108 -7.98 -6.58 18.64
C CYS A 108 -8.37 -7.67 19.65
N SER A 109 -7.50 -7.89 20.62
CA SER A 109 -7.68 -8.86 21.69
C SER A 109 -7.25 -8.25 23.01
N ASP A 110 -7.83 -8.77 24.09
CA ASP A 110 -7.56 -8.33 25.45
C ASP A 110 -7.07 -9.51 26.29
N VAL A 111 -6.12 -9.25 27.18
CA VAL A 111 -5.74 -10.18 28.26
C VAL A 111 -5.79 -9.43 29.58
N THR A 112 -6.55 -9.98 30.54
CA THR A 112 -6.73 -9.39 31.87
C THR A 112 -5.99 -10.22 32.91
N PHE A 113 -4.99 -9.61 33.53
CA PHE A 113 -4.22 -10.24 34.60
C PHE A 113 -4.73 -9.75 35.95
N HIS A 114 -4.90 -10.70 36.86
CA HIS A 114 -5.33 -10.46 38.24
C HIS A 114 -4.17 -10.68 39.20
N CYS A 115 -4.13 -9.90 40.28
CA CYS A 115 -3.12 -9.99 41.32
C CYS A 115 -3.69 -9.64 42.70
N SER A 116 -2.98 -10.07 43.74
CA SER A 116 -3.38 -9.87 45.13
C SER A 116 -2.97 -8.49 45.67
N GLU A 117 -2.01 -7.83 45.03
CA GLU A 117 -1.38 -6.59 45.51
C GLU A 117 -1.58 -5.43 44.54
N GLY A 118 -2.16 -4.32 45.02
CA GLY A 118 -2.38 -3.13 44.21
C GLY A 118 -1.08 -2.51 43.70
N ALA A 119 -0.02 -2.52 44.51
CA ALA A 119 1.30 -2.01 44.11
C ALA A 119 1.87 -2.78 42.91
N LEU A 120 1.70 -4.10 42.88
CA LEU A 120 2.11 -4.95 41.76
C LEU A 120 1.31 -4.62 40.50
N CYS A 121 -0.01 -4.47 40.62
CA CYS A 121 -0.88 -4.05 39.51
C CYS A 121 -0.39 -2.74 38.89
N GLN A 122 -0.16 -1.72 39.72
CA GLN A 122 0.30 -0.40 39.29
C GLN A 122 1.70 -0.47 38.66
N GLN A 123 2.61 -1.27 39.20
CA GLN A 123 3.93 -1.47 38.63
C GLN A 123 3.85 -2.03 37.20
N TRP A 124 3.00 -3.03 36.96
CA TRP A 124 2.78 -3.59 35.61
C TRP A 124 2.20 -2.57 34.64
N ILE A 125 1.16 -1.84 35.06
CA ILE A 125 0.54 -0.78 34.26
C ILE A 125 1.57 0.29 33.88
N GLN A 126 2.32 0.79 34.87
CA GLN A 126 3.30 1.86 34.66
C GLN A 126 4.45 1.40 33.76
N THR A 127 5.00 0.20 34.00
CA THR A 127 6.10 -0.33 33.18
C THR A 127 5.67 -0.53 31.73
N ILE A 128 4.47 -1.06 31.48
CA ILE A 128 3.95 -1.20 30.11
C ILE A 128 3.73 0.18 29.47
N ARG A 129 3.15 1.16 30.19
CA ARG A 129 2.97 2.54 29.67
C ARG A 129 4.30 3.20 29.30
N GLU A 130 5.34 3.00 30.11
CA GLU A 130 6.68 3.51 29.82
C GLU A 130 7.25 2.89 28.55
N GLN A 131 7.11 1.57 28.37
CA GLN A 131 7.52 0.89 27.14
C GLN A 131 6.74 1.42 25.92
N LEU A 132 5.43 1.64 26.04
CA LEU A 132 4.62 2.20 24.95
C LEU A 132 5.01 3.66 24.63
N THR A 133 5.35 4.45 25.64
CA THR A 133 5.78 5.85 25.47
C THR A 133 7.15 5.96 24.82
N ALA A 134 8.03 4.99 25.05
CA ALA A 134 9.35 4.91 24.42
C ALA A 134 9.29 4.56 22.92
N LEU A 135 8.16 4.09 22.40
CA LEU A 135 7.99 3.81 20.97
C LEU A 135 7.87 5.12 20.16
N THR A 136 8.97 5.56 19.58
CA THR A 136 9.03 6.80 18.78
C THR A 136 8.24 6.74 17.47
N ASN A 137 8.01 5.55 16.93
CA ASN A 137 7.29 5.35 15.67
C ASN A 137 5.77 5.35 15.82
N ARG A 138 5.26 5.45 17.06
CA ARG A 138 3.83 5.43 17.34
C ARG A 138 3.24 6.84 17.13
N PRO A 139 2.27 7.01 16.21
CA PRO A 139 1.64 8.31 16.01
C PRO A 139 0.82 8.73 17.23
N LYS A 140 0.74 10.03 17.48
CA LYS A 140 -0.04 10.65 18.57
C LYS A 140 -1.14 11.57 18.03
N HIS A 141 -0.89 12.23 16.91
CA HIS A 141 -1.83 13.16 16.27
C HIS A 141 -1.98 12.84 14.78
N LEU A 142 -3.19 12.51 14.33
CA LEU A 142 -3.46 12.17 12.92
C LEU A 142 -4.54 13.08 12.33
N LEU A 143 -4.33 13.52 11.10
CA LEU A 143 -5.36 14.20 10.30
C LEU A 143 -6.11 13.16 9.46
N VAL A 144 -7.41 13.01 9.66
CA VAL A 144 -8.23 11.98 9.00
C VAL A 144 -9.16 12.64 7.98
N TYR A 145 -9.07 12.20 6.72
CA TYR A 145 -10.05 12.54 5.70
C TYR A 145 -11.00 11.39 5.43
N ILE A 146 -12.30 11.69 5.41
CA ILE A 146 -13.35 10.71 5.13
C ILE A 146 -14.10 11.12 3.88
N ASN A 147 -14.10 10.25 2.87
CA ASN A 147 -15.00 10.38 1.74
C ASN A 147 -16.36 9.74 2.11
N PRO A 148 -17.43 10.52 2.29
CA PRO A 148 -18.72 9.98 2.72
C PRO A 148 -19.39 9.11 1.63
N TYR A 149 -19.02 9.31 0.36
CA TYR A 149 -19.51 8.54 -0.77
C TYR A 149 -18.61 7.36 -1.15
N GLY A 150 -17.46 7.21 -0.48
CA GLY A 150 -16.52 6.13 -0.72
C GLY A 150 -17.10 4.76 -0.33
N GLY A 151 -16.90 3.77 -1.20
CA GLY A 151 -17.40 2.41 -0.98
C GLY A 151 -18.94 2.35 -0.96
N LYS A 152 -19.51 1.42 -0.18
CA LYS A 152 -20.98 1.31 0.02
C LYS A 152 -21.55 2.45 0.90
N GLN A 153 -20.95 3.64 0.87
CA GLN A 153 -21.30 4.81 1.72
C GLN A 153 -21.20 4.53 3.23
N GLN A 154 -20.28 3.65 3.61
CA GLN A 154 -20.09 3.23 5.01
C GLN A 154 -18.85 3.86 5.65
N GLY A 155 -18.07 4.68 4.93
CA GLY A 155 -16.78 5.20 5.39
C GLY A 155 -16.86 5.89 6.75
N LYS A 156 -17.78 6.83 6.92
CA LYS A 156 -18.02 7.54 8.19
C LYS A 156 -18.40 6.60 9.33
N CYS A 157 -19.36 5.71 9.10
CA CYS A 157 -19.82 4.73 10.08
C CYS A 157 -18.70 3.76 10.50
N ILE A 158 -17.91 3.27 9.54
CA ILE A 158 -16.74 2.41 9.81
C ILE A 158 -15.73 3.15 10.68
N TYR A 159 -15.44 4.42 10.35
CA TYR A 159 -14.52 5.23 11.15
C TYR A 159 -15.02 5.38 12.58
N GLU A 160 -16.25 5.87 12.78
CA GLU A 160 -16.82 6.15 14.09
C GLU A 160 -16.97 4.89 14.96
N GLN A 161 -17.42 3.77 14.38
CA GLN A 161 -17.72 2.56 15.15
C GLN A 161 -16.52 1.64 15.36
N LYS A 162 -15.50 1.69 14.50
CA LYS A 162 -14.39 0.73 14.54
C LYS A 162 -13.03 1.39 14.68
N VAL A 163 -12.77 2.48 13.97
CA VAL A 163 -11.43 3.08 13.91
C VAL A 163 -11.20 4.05 15.07
N ALA A 164 -12.09 5.01 15.26
CA ALA A 164 -11.97 6.02 16.31
C ALA A 164 -11.83 5.40 17.72
N PRO A 165 -12.58 4.33 18.08
CA PRO A 165 -12.37 3.65 19.37
C PRO A 165 -10.99 2.99 19.52
N LEU A 166 -10.42 2.47 18.42
CA LEU A 166 -9.07 1.90 18.42
C LEU A 166 -8.00 2.99 18.55
N PHE A 167 -8.15 4.12 17.87
CA PHE A 167 -7.28 5.28 18.03
C PHE A 167 -7.34 5.84 19.46
N ALA A 168 -8.54 6.01 20.02
CA ALA A 168 -8.71 6.43 21.41
C ALA A 168 -8.09 5.44 22.40
N CYS A 169 -8.28 4.13 22.17
CA CYS A 169 -7.63 3.08 22.95
C CYS A 169 -6.11 3.24 22.91
N ALA A 170 -5.55 3.50 21.73
CA ALA A 170 -4.13 3.70 21.51
C ALA A 170 -3.61 5.09 21.91
N SER A 171 -4.43 5.95 22.55
CA SER A 171 -4.09 7.33 22.89
C SER A 171 -3.66 8.19 21.69
N ILE A 172 -4.25 7.91 20.53
CA ILE A 172 -4.09 8.66 19.30
C ILE A 172 -5.25 9.64 19.21
N SER A 173 -4.92 10.93 19.11
CA SER A 173 -5.89 11.98 18.83
C SER A 173 -6.03 12.22 17.33
N THR A 174 -7.23 12.60 16.89
CA THR A 174 -7.53 12.78 15.48
C THR A 174 -8.33 14.04 15.21
N ASP A 175 -7.91 14.80 14.20
CA ASP A 175 -8.75 15.82 13.57
C ASP A 175 -9.40 15.20 12.34
N VAL A 176 -10.73 15.27 12.25
CA VAL A 176 -11.50 14.55 11.24
C VAL A 176 -12.18 15.54 10.30
N ILE A 177 -11.88 15.42 9.01
CA ILE A 177 -12.49 16.20 7.94
C ILE A 177 -13.29 15.26 7.04
N VAL A 178 -14.60 15.47 6.96
CA VAL A 178 -15.44 14.80 5.97
C VAL A 178 -15.40 15.63 4.68
N THR A 179 -14.95 15.04 3.58
CA THR A 179 -14.84 15.75 2.31
C THR A 179 -16.22 16.02 1.72
N GLU A 180 -16.38 17.17 1.06
CA GLU A 180 -17.68 17.66 0.57
C GLU A 180 -17.80 17.48 -0.95
N ASN A 181 -16.68 17.61 -1.64
CA ASN A 181 -16.55 17.54 -3.09
C ASN A 181 -15.20 16.91 -3.48
N ALA A 182 -15.07 16.56 -4.76
CA ALA A 182 -13.83 16.07 -5.32
C ALA A 182 -12.71 17.11 -5.19
N ASN A 183 -11.51 16.65 -4.83
CA ASN A 183 -10.32 17.44 -4.54
C ASN A 183 -10.34 18.27 -3.25
N HIS A 184 -11.37 18.17 -2.39
CA HIS A 184 -11.40 18.91 -1.13
C HIS A 184 -10.16 18.59 -0.27
N ALA A 185 -9.80 17.31 -0.13
CA ALA A 185 -8.65 16.95 0.70
C ALA A 185 -7.32 17.40 0.08
N ARG A 186 -7.19 17.29 -1.25
CA ARG A 186 -6.04 17.79 -1.99
C ARG A 186 -5.83 19.29 -1.72
N ASP A 187 -6.89 20.08 -1.86
CA ASP A 187 -6.81 21.53 -1.77
C ASP A 187 -6.53 21.98 -0.34
N HIS A 188 -7.24 21.42 0.65
CA HIS A 188 -6.98 21.70 2.07
C HIS A 188 -5.54 21.34 2.48
N LEU A 189 -5.02 20.17 2.09
CA LEU A 189 -3.63 19.79 2.37
C LEU A 189 -2.61 20.73 1.71
N LYS A 190 -2.93 21.20 0.51
CA LYS A 190 -2.05 22.10 -0.25
C LYS A 190 -1.98 23.50 0.36
N THR A 191 -3.06 24.03 0.94
CA THR A 191 -3.11 25.44 1.36
C THR A 191 -3.31 25.64 2.86
N GLU A 192 -4.30 25.00 3.45
CA GLU A 192 -4.85 25.34 4.76
C GLU A 192 -4.27 24.51 5.91
N ALA A 193 -3.96 23.24 5.66
CA ALA A 193 -3.54 22.32 6.70
C ALA A 193 -2.20 22.75 7.36
N GLU A 194 -2.20 22.81 8.69
CA GLU A 194 -0.98 23.04 9.48
C GLU A 194 -0.25 21.70 9.74
N LEU A 195 0.44 21.21 8.70
CA LEU A 195 1.03 19.86 8.65
C LEU A 195 1.97 19.53 9.82
N LYS A 196 2.61 20.52 10.44
CA LYS A 196 3.54 20.32 11.58
C LYS A 196 2.86 19.79 12.85
N LYS A 197 1.53 19.87 12.95
CA LYS A 197 0.75 19.37 14.09
C LYS A 197 0.53 17.85 14.07
N TYR A 198 0.77 17.20 12.94
CA TYR A 198 0.37 15.81 12.73
C TYR A 198 1.59 14.91 12.52
N ASP A 199 1.48 13.66 12.97
CA ASP A 199 2.46 12.59 12.71
C ASP A 199 2.17 11.85 11.39
N GLY A 200 0.98 12.09 10.83
CA GLY A 200 0.55 11.55 9.54
C GLY A 200 -0.88 11.93 9.16
N VAL A 201 -1.23 11.59 7.93
CA VAL A 201 -2.55 11.82 7.33
C VAL A 201 -3.18 10.46 7.03
N VAL A 202 -4.46 10.28 7.35
CA VAL A 202 -5.17 9.01 7.16
C VAL A 202 -6.33 9.21 6.20
N CYS A 203 -6.49 8.30 5.25
CA CYS A 203 -7.60 8.26 4.33
C CYS A 203 -8.61 7.17 4.72
N VAL A 204 -9.89 7.55 4.75
CA VAL A 204 -11.04 6.65 4.83
C VAL A 204 -11.79 6.76 3.50
N GLY A 205 -11.37 5.96 2.53
CA GLY A 205 -11.90 5.98 1.17
C GLY A 205 -11.19 4.96 0.27
N GLY A 206 -11.50 4.98 -1.03
CA GLY A 206 -10.79 4.18 -2.03
C GLY A 206 -9.60 4.91 -2.66
N ASP A 207 -9.12 4.39 -3.78
CA ASP A 207 -7.92 4.89 -4.49
C ASP A 207 -7.98 6.38 -4.83
N GLY A 208 -9.15 6.92 -5.19
CA GLY A 208 -9.32 8.35 -5.46
C GLY A 208 -9.04 9.24 -4.24
N MET A 209 -9.48 8.83 -3.05
CA MET A 209 -9.24 9.56 -1.80
C MET A 209 -7.74 9.53 -1.44
N PHE A 210 -7.10 8.38 -1.63
CA PHE A 210 -5.65 8.24 -1.48
C PHE A 210 -4.90 9.12 -2.48
N SER A 211 -5.33 9.13 -3.75
CA SER A 211 -4.77 9.99 -4.81
C SER A 211 -4.84 11.47 -4.42
N GLU A 212 -5.98 11.96 -3.91
CA GLU A 212 -6.11 13.36 -3.46
C GLU A 212 -5.09 13.72 -2.37
N ILE A 213 -4.90 12.84 -1.38
CA ILE A 213 -3.93 13.06 -0.30
C ILE A 213 -2.50 13.08 -0.82
N VAL A 214 -2.13 12.14 -1.69
CA VAL A 214 -0.79 12.11 -2.32
C VAL A 214 -0.55 13.42 -3.09
N HIS A 215 -1.50 13.85 -3.92
CA HIS A 215 -1.38 15.09 -4.67
C HIS A 215 -1.25 16.31 -3.75
N GLY A 216 -2.06 16.40 -2.71
CA GLY A 216 -2.03 17.51 -1.74
C GLY A 216 -0.69 17.59 -1.02
N LEU A 217 -0.24 16.47 -0.43
CA LEU A 217 0.99 16.39 0.36
C LEU A 217 2.26 16.57 -0.49
N VAL A 218 2.37 15.87 -1.62
CA VAL A 218 3.55 16.00 -2.49
C VAL A 218 3.63 17.41 -3.04
N SER A 219 2.53 17.98 -3.54
CA SER A 219 2.51 19.36 -4.03
C SER A 219 2.89 20.37 -2.95
N ARG A 220 2.38 20.18 -1.72
CA ARG A 220 2.73 21.02 -0.57
C ARG A 220 4.21 20.94 -0.26
N THR A 221 4.76 19.73 -0.22
CA THR A 221 6.17 19.47 0.08
C THR A 221 7.08 20.11 -0.96
N GLN A 222 6.78 19.95 -2.26
CA GLN A 222 7.60 20.56 -3.32
C GLN A 222 7.56 22.09 -3.24
N ARG A 223 6.37 22.68 -3.08
CA ARG A 223 6.22 24.14 -2.97
C ARG A 223 6.98 24.71 -1.77
N ASP A 224 6.85 24.08 -0.61
CA ASP A 224 7.48 24.55 0.63
C ASP A 224 9.02 24.44 0.56
N ASN A 225 9.56 23.61 -0.35
CA ASN A 225 10.99 23.47 -0.63
C ASN A 225 11.45 24.19 -1.92
N GLY A 226 10.57 24.94 -2.60
CA GLY A 226 10.93 25.68 -3.82
C GLY A 226 11.21 24.82 -5.06
N VAL A 227 10.76 23.57 -5.09
CA VAL A 227 10.96 22.65 -6.23
C VAL A 227 9.88 22.87 -7.29
N ASP A 228 10.30 23.09 -8.54
CA ASP A 228 9.38 23.18 -9.68
C ASP A 228 8.94 21.79 -10.16
N GLN A 229 7.67 21.48 -9.93
CA GLN A 229 7.07 20.20 -10.33
C GLN A 229 6.96 20.03 -11.85
N ASN A 230 7.09 21.09 -12.64
CA ASN A 230 7.02 21.03 -14.09
C ASN A 230 8.32 20.49 -14.72
N SER A 231 9.44 20.54 -13.98
CA SER A 231 10.71 19.98 -14.42
C SER A 231 10.79 18.49 -14.09
N LEU A 232 11.15 17.68 -15.07
CA LEU A 232 11.44 16.23 -14.91
C LEU A 232 12.88 15.95 -14.47
N GLU A 233 13.74 16.96 -14.53
CA GLU A 233 15.15 16.88 -14.15
C GLU A 233 15.33 17.18 -12.66
N GLU A 234 14.41 17.93 -12.06
CA GLU A 234 14.41 18.24 -10.63
C GLU A 234 14.13 16.99 -9.78
N LYS A 235 14.96 16.78 -8.75
CA LYS A 235 14.76 15.71 -7.78
C LYS A 235 13.68 16.14 -6.80
N LEU A 236 12.53 15.46 -6.82
CA LEU A 236 11.45 15.75 -5.89
C LEU A 236 11.84 15.40 -4.45
N VAL A 237 11.41 16.24 -3.50
CA VAL A 237 11.67 16.06 -2.07
C VAL A 237 10.65 15.09 -1.47
N PRO A 238 11.09 14.01 -0.77
CA PRO A 238 10.19 13.09 -0.11
C PRO A 238 9.31 13.75 0.97
N CYS A 239 8.05 13.31 1.05
CA CYS A 239 7.11 13.73 2.08
C CYS A 239 7.57 13.22 3.46
N THR A 240 7.56 14.11 4.45
CA THR A 240 7.88 13.75 5.85
C THR A 240 6.71 13.06 6.56
N LEU A 241 5.48 13.44 6.22
CA LEU A 241 4.27 12.84 6.78
C LEU A 241 3.97 11.47 6.17
N ARG A 242 3.56 10.54 7.04
CA ARG A 242 3.12 9.21 6.64
C ARG A 242 1.65 9.22 6.25
N ILE A 243 1.28 8.42 5.25
CA ILE A 243 -0.09 8.28 4.76
C ILE A 243 -0.67 6.94 5.22
N GLY A 244 -1.72 6.98 6.05
CA GLY A 244 -2.47 5.80 6.45
C GLY A 244 -3.63 5.52 5.50
N ILE A 245 -3.79 4.27 5.09
CA ILE A 245 -4.98 3.78 4.40
C ILE A 245 -5.63 2.78 5.34
N ILE A 246 -6.87 3.01 5.76
CA ILE A 246 -7.50 2.09 6.70
C ILE A 246 -8.03 0.83 5.99
N PRO A 247 -7.70 -0.38 6.48
CA PRO A 247 -6.89 -0.71 7.67
C PRO A 247 -5.41 -1.01 7.33
N ALA A 248 -4.45 -0.30 7.93
CA ALA A 248 -3.01 -0.60 7.80
C ALA A 248 -2.18 -0.04 8.98
N GLY A 249 -0.96 -0.58 9.19
CA GLY A 249 0.03 -0.15 10.20
C GLY A 249 1.44 -0.68 9.91
N ASP A 250 2.46 -0.20 10.64
CA ASP A 250 3.92 -0.05 10.35
C ASP A 250 4.28 0.79 9.12
N SER A 251 5.53 1.23 8.91
CA SER A 251 5.88 2.21 7.86
C SER A 251 6.52 1.59 6.62
N GLN A 252 5.93 1.82 5.44
CA GLN A 252 6.44 1.31 4.15
C GLN A 252 6.69 2.48 3.18
N PRO A 253 7.92 2.68 2.68
CA PRO A 253 8.17 3.64 1.60
C PRO A 253 7.51 3.18 0.30
N MET A 254 7.16 4.15 -0.55
CA MET A 254 6.59 3.90 -1.87
C MET A 254 7.09 4.93 -2.91
N ASP A 255 7.40 4.44 -4.11
CA ASP A 255 7.75 5.24 -5.27
C ASP A 255 6.54 5.96 -5.84
N VAL A 256 6.79 7.09 -6.50
CA VAL A 256 5.76 7.86 -7.19
C VAL A 256 6.27 8.27 -8.55
N CYS A 257 5.47 8.04 -9.59
CA CYS A 257 5.71 8.56 -10.93
C CYS A 257 5.13 9.97 -11.07
N SER A 258 5.88 10.90 -11.64
CA SER A 258 5.33 12.17 -12.13
C SER A 258 5.07 12.07 -13.62
N VAL A 259 3.88 12.46 -14.06
CA VAL A 259 3.47 12.44 -15.47
C VAL A 259 3.36 13.86 -15.98
N HIS A 260 3.97 14.11 -17.13
CA HIS A 260 4.08 15.41 -17.76
C HIS A 260 3.65 15.38 -19.22
N HIS A 261 3.28 16.54 -19.75
CA HIS A 261 3.12 16.77 -21.18
C HIS A 261 3.69 18.14 -21.53
N ASN A 262 4.64 18.21 -22.47
CA ASN A 262 5.32 19.44 -22.87
C ASN A 262 5.82 20.25 -21.66
N ASN A 263 6.60 19.62 -20.78
CA ASN A 263 7.10 20.20 -19.52
C ASN A 263 6.01 20.78 -18.61
N THR A 264 4.77 20.30 -18.71
CA THR A 264 3.69 20.67 -17.78
C THR A 264 3.34 19.45 -16.96
N PHE A 265 3.42 19.58 -15.63
CA PHE A 265 2.99 18.53 -14.72
C PHE A 265 1.49 18.25 -14.88
N LEU A 266 1.13 17.00 -15.12
CA LEU A 266 -0.26 16.55 -15.24
C LEU A 266 -0.75 15.89 -13.94
N ARG A 267 -0.03 14.87 -13.48
CA ARG A 267 -0.50 14.02 -12.37
C ARG A 267 0.63 13.19 -11.75
N TYR A 268 0.49 12.85 -10.48
CA TYR A 268 1.25 11.78 -9.85
C TYR A 268 0.55 10.42 -10.06
N SER A 269 1.34 9.39 -10.31
CA SER A 269 0.88 8.00 -10.34
C SER A 269 1.66 7.12 -9.37
N VAL A 270 0.96 6.23 -8.68
CA VAL A 270 1.50 5.35 -7.64
C VAL A 270 1.36 3.87 -7.99
N SER A 271 0.50 3.52 -8.95
CA SER A 271 0.25 2.11 -9.30
C SER A 271 0.42 1.81 -10.79
N LEU A 272 -0.50 2.26 -11.63
CA LEU A 272 -0.61 1.86 -13.03
C LEU A 272 -0.88 3.07 -13.92
N LEU A 273 0.02 3.25 -14.89
CA LEU A 273 -0.25 3.99 -16.11
C LEU A 273 -0.59 3.00 -17.22
N GLY A 274 -1.67 3.22 -17.97
CA GLY A 274 -2.09 2.33 -19.05
C GLY A 274 -2.68 3.09 -20.23
N TYR A 275 -2.04 3.00 -21.39
CA TYR A 275 -2.49 3.57 -22.66
C TYR A 275 -3.05 2.49 -23.59
N GLY A 276 -3.91 2.88 -24.53
CA GLY A 276 -4.52 1.96 -25.48
C GLY A 276 -5.65 1.18 -24.80
N PHE A 277 -5.60 -0.16 -24.86
CA PHE A 277 -6.66 -1.02 -24.33
C PHE A 277 -7.15 -0.61 -22.93
N TYR A 278 -6.25 -0.39 -21.97
CA TYR A 278 -6.64 -0.04 -20.60
C TYR A 278 -7.22 1.37 -20.46
N GLY A 279 -6.69 2.33 -21.23
CA GLY A 279 -7.20 3.70 -21.29
C GLY A 279 -8.58 3.78 -21.94
N ASP A 280 -8.78 3.07 -23.05
CA ASP A 280 -10.05 2.99 -23.76
C ASP A 280 -11.14 2.31 -22.90
N VAL A 281 -10.79 1.22 -22.20
CA VAL A 281 -11.69 0.56 -21.25
C VAL A 281 -12.11 1.53 -20.15
N LEU A 282 -11.16 2.27 -19.56
CA LEU A 282 -11.48 3.24 -18.53
C LEU A 282 -12.41 4.33 -19.07
N ALA A 283 -12.06 4.96 -20.20
CA ALA A 283 -12.83 6.03 -20.82
C ALA A 283 -14.28 5.61 -21.18
N ASP A 284 -14.45 4.40 -21.71
CA ASP A 284 -15.78 3.86 -22.02
C ASP A 284 -16.56 3.49 -20.73
N SER A 285 -15.86 3.02 -19.69
CA SER A 285 -16.48 2.63 -18.41
C SER A 285 -16.94 3.81 -17.57
N GLU A 286 -16.27 4.96 -17.63
CA GLU A 286 -16.64 6.18 -16.90
C GLU A 286 -18.00 6.72 -17.35
N ARG A 287 -18.34 6.56 -18.62
CA ARG A 287 -19.67 6.89 -19.17
C ARG A 287 -20.78 5.92 -18.68
N LYS A 288 -20.40 4.82 -18.01
CA LYS A 288 -21.29 3.74 -17.56
C LYS A 288 -21.21 3.51 -16.05
N ARG A 289 -20.91 4.55 -15.26
CA ARG A 289 -20.90 4.46 -13.79
C ARG A 289 -22.20 3.89 -13.22
N TRP A 290 -23.34 4.09 -13.90
CA TRP A 290 -24.64 3.52 -13.52
C TRP A 290 -24.67 1.98 -13.44
N MET A 291 -23.76 1.28 -14.13
CA MET A 291 -23.67 -0.19 -14.09
C MET A 291 -22.90 -0.74 -12.89
N GLY A 292 -22.32 0.14 -12.05
CA GLY A 292 -21.44 -0.29 -10.96
C GLY A 292 -20.24 -1.09 -11.49
N PRO A 293 -19.70 -2.06 -10.73
CA PRO A 293 -18.50 -2.82 -11.11
C PRO A 293 -18.60 -3.57 -12.45
N ALA A 294 -19.79 -3.95 -12.90
CA ALA A 294 -19.99 -4.64 -14.19
C ALA A 294 -19.58 -3.78 -15.40
N ARG A 295 -19.47 -2.45 -15.23
CA ARG A 295 -19.01 -1.53 -16.27
C ARG A 295 -17.65 -1.91 -16.86
N TYR A 296 -16.76 -2.50 -16.06
CA TYR A 296 -15.42 -2.89 -16.51
C TYR A 296 -15.45 -4.13 -17.40
N ASP A 297 -16.33 -5.10 -17.13
CA ASP A 297 -16.51 -6.28 -17.99
C ASP A 297 -17.09 -5.90 -19.34
N PHE A 298 -18.15 -5.08 -19.33
CA PHE A 298 -18.78 -4.62 -20.56
C PHE A 298 -17.80 -3.81 -21.41
N SER A 299 -17.14 -2.82 -20.81
CA SER A 299 -16.20 -1.94 -21.53
C SER A 299 -14.96 -2.71 -21.99
N GLY A 300 -14.47 -3.66 -21.17
CA GLY A 300 -13.41 -4.59 -21.52
C GLY A 300 -13.74 -5.45 -22.73
N PHE A 301 -14.91 -6.08 -22.74
CA PHE A 301 -15.37 -6.91 -23.85
C PHE A 301 -15.56 -6.09 -25.13
N LYS A 302 -16.22 -4.92 -25.02
CA LYS A 302 -16.40 -3.99 -26.15
C LYS A 302 -15.06 -3.58 -26.76
N THR A 303 -14.11 -3.14 -25.92
CA THR A 303 -12.78 -2.70 -26.37
C THR A 303 -11.96 -3.85 -26.96
N PHE A 304 -12.11 -5.06 -26.42
CA PHE A 304 -11.49 -6.26 -26.99
C PHE A 304 -12.01 -6.56 -28.41
N LEU A 305 -13.31 -6.41 -28.66
CA LEU A 305 -13.88 -6.62 -29.99
C LEU A 305 -13.42 -5.58 -31.00
N THR A 306 -13.36 -4.29 -30.60
CA THR A 306 -12.87 -3.21 -31.48
C THR A 306 -11.39 -3.37 -31.81
N HIS A 307 -10.57 -3.82 -30.86
CA HIS A 307 -9.17 -4.20 -31.07
C HIS A 307 -8.32 -3.09 -31.71
N HIS A 308 -8.53 -1.85 -31.26
CA HIS A 308 -7.78 -0.69 -31.73
C HIS A 308 -6.29 -0.80 -31.35
N HIS A 309 -5.44 -0.25 -32.20
CA HIS A 309 -4.00 -0.15 -31.95
C HIS A 309 -3.53 1.25 -32.30
N TYR A 310 -2.50 1.69 -31.60
CA TYR A 310 -1.99 3.06 -31.66
C TYR A 310 -0.52 3.04 -32.06
N GLU A 311 -0.15 3.90 -33.00
CA GLU A 311 1.21 3.95 -33.54
C GLU A 311 2.01 5.08 -32.93
N GLY A 312 3.26 4.82 -32.56
CA GLY A 312 4.14 5.82 -31.99
C GLY A 312 5.53 5.29 -31.65
N ALA A 313 6.27 6.12 -30.92
CA ALA A 313 7.60 5.81 -30.39
C ALA A 313 7.56 5.86 -28.86
N VAL A 314 8.07 4.82 -28.21
CA VAL A 314 8.33 4.79 -26.78
C VAL A 314 9.84 4.94 -26.61
N SER A 315 10.29 5.99 -25.93
CA SER A 315 11.69 6.13 -25.55
C SER A 315 11.78 5.98 -24.04
N PHE A 316 12.78 5.27 -23.54
CA PHE A 316 12.91 5.01 -22.10
C PHE A 316 14.37 4.93 -21.65
N LEU A 317 14.58 5.20 -20.36
CA LEU A 317 15.85 5.06 -19.67
C LEU A 317 15.82 3.78 -18.82
N PRO A 318 16.52 2.71 -19.22
CA PRO A 318 16.53 1.45 -18.47
C PRO A 318 17.20 1.61 -17.10
N ALA A 319 16.71 0.92 -16.09
CA ALA A 319 17.40 0.77 -14.82
C ALA A 319 18.38 -0.41 -14.91
N THR A 320 19.66 -0.13 -15.16
CA THR A 320 20.69 -1.17 -15.39
C THR A 320 21.50 -1.50 -14.15
N ASP A 321 21.40 -0.67 -13.12
CA ASP A 321 22.12 -0.74 -11.85
C ASP A 321 21.28 -1.33 -10.71
N THR A 322 20.04 -1.73 -10.98
CA THR A 322 19.14 -2.34 -9.99
C THR A 322 19.36 -3.85 -9.88
N LEU A 323 19.20 -4.38 -8.67
CA LEU A 323 19.40 -5.81 -8.38
C LEU A 323 18.31 -6.73 -8.95
N GLY A 324 17.12 -6.19 -9.25
CA GLY A 324 15.96 -6.98 -9.68
C GLY A 324 15.60 -6.82 -11.15
N THR A 325 14.89 -7.80 -11.70
CA THR A 325 14.31 -7.76 -13.05
C THR A 325 12.78 -7.91 -13.03
N PRO A 326 12.06 -7.44 -14.06
CA PRO A 326 10.61 -7.66 -14.18
C PRO A 326 10.20 -9.14 -14.22
N ARG A 327 11.13 -10.06 -14.52
CA ARG A 327 10.88 -11.51 -14.62
C ARG A 327 11.32 -12.29 -13.38
N ASP A 328 11.67 -11.60 -12.30
CA ASP A 328 12.04 -12.27 -11.05
C ASP A 328 10.88 -13.11 -10.51
N LYS A 329 11.22 -14.21 -9.85
CA LYS A 329 10.23 -15.11 -9.24
C LYS A 329 9.82 -14.66 -7.85
N THR A 330 10.58 -13.76 -7.25
CA THR A 330 10.34 -13.19 -5.92
C THR A 330 9.41 -12.00 -6.00
N ARG A 331 8.60 -11.82 -4.96
CA ARG A 331 7.68 -10.67 -4.84
C ARG A 331 8.23 -9.68 -3.84
N CYS A 332 7.92 -8.41 -4.04
CA CYS A 332 8.10 -7.40 -3.01
C CYS A 332 7.22 -7.72 -1.78
N ARG A 333 7.87 -7.85 -0.62
CA ARG A 333 7.27 -8.26 0.66
C ARG A 333 7.71 -7.32 1.78
N ALA A 334 7.12 -7.48 2.96
CA ALA A 334 7.56 -6.79 4.17
C ALA A 334 9.08 -6.98 4.37
N GLY A 335 9.82 -5.89 4.58
CA GLY A 335 11.28 -5.96 4.75
C GLY A 335 12.06 -6.30 3.48
N CYS A 336 11.53 -6.00 2.29
CA CYS A 336 12.20 -6.30 1.02
C CYS A 336 13.60 -5.64 0.94
N PHE A 337 14.64 -6.49 0.75
CA PHE A 337 16.03 -6.05 0.65
C PHE A 337 16.30 -5.10 -0.53
N ILE A 338 15.71 -5.36 -1.71
CA ILE A 338 15.90 -4.52 -2.91
C ILE A 338 15.43 -3.09 -2.62
N CYS A 339 14.21 -2.93 -2.10
CA CYS A 339 13.67 -1.63 -1.74
C CYS A 339 14.49 -0.90 -0.65
N GLN A 340 15.10 -1.64 0.29
CA GLN A 340 15.95 -1.05 1.33
C GLN A 340 17.30 -0.60 0.76
N HIS A 341 17.90 -1.40 -0.13
CA HIS A 341 19.20 -1.13 -0.74
C HIS A 341 19.14 0.06 -1.68
N ASP A 342 18.22 0.05 -2.64
CA ASP A 342 18.12 1.11 -3.64
C ASP A 342 17.71 2.44 -2.99
N GLY A 343 16.87 2.41 -1.96
CA GLY A 343 16.56 3.59 -1.15
C GLY A 343 17.76 4.30 -0.55
N GLN A 344 18.76 3.54 -0.08
CA GLN A 344 19.99 4.10 0.51
C GLN A 344 20.89 4.75 -0.55
N LEU A 345 20.92 4.22 -1.76
CA LEU A 345 21.64 4.82 -2.89
C LEU A 345 21.03 6.18 -3.27
N TYR A 346 19.70 6.32 -3.18
CA TYR A 346 19.00 7.57 -3.49
C TYR A 346 18.98 8.60 -2.36
N SER A 347 19.10 8.18 -1.08
CA SER A 347 19.09 9.09 0.07
C SER A 347 20.41 9.82 0.29
N GLY A 348 21.51 9.39 -0.35
CA GLY A 348 22.82 10.02 -0.20
C GLY A 348 23.53 9.71 1.13
N ASP A 349 23.00 8.80 1.94
CA ASP A 349 23.54 8.40 3.25
C ASP A 349 24.62 7.29 3.14
N SER A 350 25.32 7.19 2.00
CA SER A 350 26.47 6.30 1.91
C SER A 350 27.55 6.75 2.92
N PRO A 351 28.20 5.83 3.67
CA PRO A 351 29.34 6.16 4.52
C PRO A 351 30.38 6.92 3.69
N GLU A 352 31.01 7.94 4.29
CA GLU A 352 31.87 8.99 3.70
C GLU A 352 33.08 8.54 2.83
N GLU A 353 33.18 7.28 2.38
CA GLU A 353 34.36 6.75 1.68
C GLU A 353 34.29 6.76 0.15
N SER A 354 33.29 7.37 -0.50
CA SER A 354 33.29 7.47 -1.98
C SER A 354 32.91 8.84 -2.55
N LYS A 355 33.74 9.85 -2.28
CA LYS A 355 33.72 11.16 -2.99
C LYS A 355 34.14 11.09 -4.47
N THR A 356 34.05 9.93 -5.10
CA THR A 356 34.38 9.70 -6.51
C THR A 356 33.23 9.10 -7.32
N ALA A 357 32.05 8.91 -6.73
CA ALA A 357 30.87 8.51 -7.49
C ALA A 357 30.20 9.75 -8.13
N PRO A 358 30.06 9.81 -9.47
CA PRO A 358 29.30 10.88 -10.12
C PRO A 358 27.84 10.85 -9.65
N ASP A 359 27.22 12.03 -9.60
CA ASP A 359 25.82 12.24 -9.23
C ASP A 359 24.91 11.36 -10.10
N VAL A 360 23.75 10.96 -9.60
CA VAL A 360 22.82 10.08 -10.33
C VAL A 360 22.40 10.73 -11.65
N SER A 361 22.30 12.06 -11.68
CA SER A 361 22.09 12.87 -12.89
C SER A 361 23.17 12.60 -13.96
N ASP A 362 24.45 12.63 -13.60
CA ASP A 362 25.58 12.38 -14.50
C ASP A 362 25.59 10.94 -15.05
N ARG A 363 25.15 9.95 -14.26
CA ARG A 363 25.04 8.54 -14.71
C ARG A 363 23.89 8.30 -15.68
N GLU A 364 22.80 9.05 -15.57
CA GLU A 364 21.67 8.98 -16.50
C GLU A 364 22.06 9.53 -17.89
N TYR A 365 22.99 10.47 -17.98
CA TYR A 365 23.52 10.98 -19.24
C TYR A 365 24.45 9.98 -19.97
N GLU A 366 25.15 9.11 -19.24
CA GLU A 366 25.94 8.02 -19.85
C GLU A 366 25.06 6.88 -20.39
N MET A 367 23.87 6.68 -19.81
CA MET A 367 22.93 5.63 -20.20
C MET A 367 22.06 6.10 -21.37
N GLY A 368 22.44 5.70 -22.58
CA GLY A 368 21.68 6.01 -23.79
C GLY A 368 20.21 5.57 -23.71
N TRP A 369 19.30 6.46 -24.10
CA TRP A 369 17.86 6.16 -24.20
C TRP A 369 17.60 4.99 -25.17
N GLY A 370 16.85 4.00 -24.70
CA GLY A 370 16.27 2.97 -25.57
C GLY A 370 15.07 3.54 -26.33
N VAL A 371 14.90 3.16 -27.60
CA VAL A 371 13.77 3.62 -28.43
C VAL A 371 13.09 2.42 -29.09
N VAL A 372 11.80 2.28 -28.84
CA VAL A 372 10.95 1.26 -29.45
C VAL A 372 9.85 1.94 -30.26
N ARG A 373 9.86 1.70 -31.58
CA ARG A 373 8.82 2.20 -32.51
C ARG A 373 7.88 1.08 -32.90
N GLY A 374 6.61 1.40 -33.09
CA GLY A 374 5.65 0.43 -33.61
C GLY A 374 4.20 0.75 -33.34
N LYS A 375 3.38 -0.29 -33.50
CA LYS A 375 1.94 -0.28 -33.25
C LYS A 375 1.66 -1.06 -31.98
N PHE A 376 0.99 -0.43 -31.02
CA PHE A 376 0.74 -0.98 -29.69
C PHE A 376 -0.76 -1.15 -29.46
N LEU A 377 -1.16 -2.28 -28.89
CA LEU A 377 -2.49 -2.47 -28.32
C LEU A 377 -2.55 -1.88 -26.91
N ALA A 378 -1.46 -1.98 -26.16
CA ALA A 378 -1.32 -1.38 -24.83
C ALA A 378 0.12 -0.97 -24.55
N ILE A 379 0.29 0.11 -23.79
CA ILE A 379 1.56 0.54 -23.19
C ILE A 379 1.24 0.75 -21.71
N ASN A 380 1.88 -0.03 -20.83
CA ASN A 380 1.63 0.06 -19.39
C ASN A 380 2.92 0.37 -18.64
N ALA A 381 2.85 1.14 -17.57
CA ALA A 381 3.91 1.27 -16.57
C ALA A 381 3.34 0.88 -15.20
N ALA A 382 3.90 -0.15 -14.60
CA ALA A 382 3.46 -0.72 -13.33
C ALA A 382 4.53 -0.48 -12.25
N SER A 383 4.25 0.44 -11.33
CA SER A 383 5.15 0.82 -10.21
C SER A 383 4.92 -0.04 -8.96
N MET A 384 4.03 -1.01 -9.07
CA MET A 384 3.77 -2.05 -8.09
C MET A 384 3.18 -3.25 -8.83
N SER A 385 2.84 -4.32 -8.12
CA SER A 385 2.32 -5.49 -8.84
C SER A 385 1.03 -5.22 -9.62
N CYS A 386 0.22 -4.25 -9.18
CA CYS A 386 -1.12 -3.97 -9.72
C CYS A 386 -2.04 -5.20 -9.63
N ALA A 387 -1.94 -5.93 -8.52
CA ALA A 387 -2.76 -7.12 -8.27
C ALA A 387 -4.20 -6.76 -7.94
N CYS A 388 -5.14 -7.48 -8.54
CA CYS A 388 -6.57 -7.31 -8.32
C CYS A 388 -7.30 -8.65 -8.52
N PRO A 389 -8.61 -8.74 -8.22
CA PRO A 389 -9.36 -10.00 -8.41
C PRO A 389 -9.31 -10.56 -9.85
N ARG A 390 -9.08 -9.71 -10.86
CA ARG A 390 -8.94 -10.10 -12.27
C ARG A 390 -7.51 -10.50 -12.66
N SER A 391 -6.51 -10.04 -11.91
CA SER A 391 -5.10 -10.35 -12.10
C SER A 391 -4.49 -10.61 -10.73
N PRO A 392 -4.65 -11.83 -10.16
CA PRO A 392 -4.29 -12.10 -8.77
C PRO A 392 -2.80 -11.92 -8.49
N LYS A 393 -1.96 -12.15 -9.50
CA LYS A 393 -0.52 -11.91 -9.42
C LYS A 393 -0.15 -10.46 -9.72
N GLY A 394 -1.04 -9.69 -10.34
CA GLY A 394 -0.80 -8.36 -10.86
C GLY A 394 -0.23 -8.34 -12.27
N LEU A 395 -0.22 -7.18 -12.94
CA LEU A 395 0.34 -6.98 -14.29
C LEU A 395 1.87 -7.06 -14.32
N SER A 396 2.54 -6.68 -13.22
CA SER A 396 3.97 -6.92 -13.04
C SER A 396 4.25 -7.59 -11.68
N PRO A 397 4.18 -8.93 -11.59
CA PRO A 397 4.26 -9.63 -10.30
C PRO A 397 5.54 -9.39 -9.48
N ALA A 398 6.63 -9.00 -10.15
CA ALA A 398 7.95 -8.76 -9.56
C ALA A 398 8.27 -7.26 -9.40
N ALA A 399 7.31 -6.37 -9.65
CA ALA A 399 7.50 -4.94 -9.39
C ALA A 399 7.68 -4.70 -7.88
N HIS A 400 8.62 -3.81 -7.56
CA HIS A 400 8.91 -3.38 -6.21
C HIS A 400 8.17 -2.08 -5.90
N LEU A 401 7.90 -1.85 -4.61
CA LEU A 401 7.19 -0.64 -4.19
C LEU A 401 8.09 0.59 -4.07
N ALA A 402 9.41 0.41 -3.94
CA ALA A 402 10.30 1.41 -3.38
C ALA A 402 11.76 1.29 -3.89
N ASP A 403 11.94 0.84 -5.14
CA ASP A 403 13.27 0.65 -5.77
C ASP A 403 13.63 1.78 -6.77
N GLY A 404 12.76 2.79 -6.90
CA GLY A 404 12.94 3.91 -7.83
C GLY A 404 12.68 3.54 -9.28
N THR A 405 11.93 2.47 -9.55
CA THR A 405 11.65 2.02 -10.91
C THR A 405 10.17 1.76 -11.20
N THR A 406 9.85 1.61 -12.48
CA THR A 406 8.56 1.12 -12.93
C THR A 406 8.77 0.11 -14.05
N ASP A 407 7.92 -0.91 -14.12
CA ASP A 407 8.00 -1.93 -15.17
C ASP A 407 7.16 -1.47 -16.38
N LEU A 408 7.83 -1.07 -17.45
CA LEU A 408 7.25 -0.64 -18.72
C LEU A 408 6.96 -1.87 -19.60
N ILE A 409 5.68 -2.17 -19.78
CA ILE A 409 5.15 -3.32 -20.53
C ILE A 409 4.58 -2.83 -21.86
N LEU A 410 5.17 -3.27 -22.97
CA LEU A 410 4.77 -2.91 -24.33
C LEU A 410 4.06 -4.10 -24.98
N VAL A 411 2.78 -3.95 -25.30
CA VAL A 411 1.99 -4.97 -26.00
C VAL A 411 1.81 -4.54 -27.45
N ARG A 412 2.57 -5.15 -28.35
CA ARG A 412 2.52 -4.86 -29.80
C ARG A 412 1.22 -5.36 -30.42
N LYS A 413 0.89 -4.81 -31.59
CA LYS A 413 -0.19 -5.28 -32.45
C LYS A 413 -0.06 -6.78 -32.71
N CYS A 414 -1.03 -7.55 -32.23
CA CYS A 414 -1.18 -8.97 -32.48
C CYS A 414 -2.62 -9.32 -32.89
N SER A 415 -2.89 -10.59 -33.19
CA SER A 415 -4.26 -11.07 -33.45
C SER A 415 -5.12 -10.98 -32.19
N ARG A 416 -6.45 -10.92 -32.35
CA ARG A 416 -7.41 -10.96 -31.23
C ARG A 416 -7.25 -12.22 -30.37
N PHE A 417 -6.97 -13.37 -31.00
CA PHE A 417 -6.72 -14.62 -30.28
C PHE A 417 -5.46 -14.53 -29.41
N ASN A 418 -4.36 -14.00 -29.94
CA ASN A 418 -3.14 -13.82 -29.18
C ASN A 418 -3.33 -12.80 -28.04
N PHE A 419 -4.10 -11.74 -28.29
CA PHE A 419 -4.40 -10.75 -27.25
C PHE A 419 -5.32 -11.32 -26.17
N LEU A 420 -6.31 -12.14 -26.52
CA LEU A 420 -7.11 -12.87 -25.54
C LEU A 420 -6.25 -13.81 -24.71
N ARG A 421 -5.32 -14.53 -25.35
CA ARG A 421 -4.34 -15.37 -24.65
C ARG A 421 -3.50 -14.55 -23.65
N HIS A 422 -3.11 -13.34 -24.03
CA HIS A 422 -2.42 -12.39 -23.14
C HIS A 422 -3.31 -11.96 -21.95
N LEU A 423 -4.55 -11.54 -22.19
CA LEU A 423 -5.49 -11.18 -21.11
C LEU A 423 -5.74 -12.34 -20.14
N LEU A 424 -5.89 -13.57 -20.67
CA LEU A 424 -6.06 -14.78 -19.88
C LEU A 424 -4.77 -15.19 -19.14
N ARG A 425 -3.59 -14.78 -19.61
CA ARG A 425 -2.32 -15.08 -18.92
C ARG A 425 -2.24 -14.44 -17.54
N HIS A 426 -2.86 -13.28 -17.35
CA HIS A 426 -2.90 -12.61 -16.04
C HIS A 426 -3.69 -13.37 -14.96
N THR A 427 -4.51 -14.37 -15.36
CA THR A 427 -5.21 -15.26 -14.42
C THR A 427 -4.44 -16.56 -14.13
N SER A 428 -3.38 -16.85 -14.89
CA SER A 428 -2.58 -18.07 -14.74
C SER A 428 -1.34 -17.87 -13.86
N LYS A 429 -0.59 -18.95 -13.62
CA LYS A 429 0.66 -18.91 -12.86
C LYS A 429 1.90 -18.65 -13.73
N ASP A 430 1.76 -18.69 -15.04
CA ASP A 430 2.88 -18.64 -15.98
C ASP A 430 3.47 -17.23 -16.09
N ASP A 431 4.61 -17.12 -16.77
CA ASP A 431 5.23 -15.83 -17.08
C ASP A 431 4.30 -14.99 -17.98
N GLN A 432 3.98 -13.79 -17.50
CA GLN A 432 3.05 -12.87 -18.16
C GLN A 432 3.65 -12.24 -19.42
N PHE A 433 4.97 -12.22 -19.49
CA PHE A 433 5.74 -11.59 -20.57
C PHE A 433 6.25 -12.62 -21.58
N ASP A 434 6.00 -13.91 -21.39
CA ASP A 434 6.41 -14.97 -22.32
C ASP A 434 5.46 -15.05 -23.53
N MET A 435 5.49 -13.99 -24.35
CA MET A 435 4.79 -13.84 -25.61
C MET A 435 5.62 -12.98 -26.56
N THR A 436 5.73 -13.36 -27.83
CA THR A 436 6.58 -12.69 -28.83
C THR A 436 6.19 -11.25 -29.15
N PHE A 437 4.99 -10.82 -28.75
CA PHE A 437 4.45 -9.48 -28.95
C PHE A 437 4.39 -8.66 -27.65
N VAL A 438 4.97 -9.17 -26.56
CA VAL A 438 5.05 -8.49 -25.27
C VAL A 438 6.52 -8.26 -24.91
N GLU A 439 6.89 -7.01 -24.72
CA GLU A 439 8.21 -6.60 -24.21
C GLU A 439 8.03 -5.98 -22.83
N VAL A 440 9.01 -6.17 -21.94
CA VAL A 440 9.01 -5.57 -20.60
C VAL A 440 10.38 -5.02 -20.29
N HIS A 441 10.43 -3.78 -19.79
CA HIS A 441 11.65 -3.08 -19.42
C HIS A 441 11.48 -2.45 -18.04
N ARG A 442 12.44 -2.63 -17.14
CA ARG A 442 12.51 -1.85 -15.91
C ARG A 442 13.14 -0.51 -16.20
N VAL A 443 12.44 0.59 -15.90
CA VAL A 443 12.83 1.93 -16.35
C VAL A 443 12.71 2.95 -15.23
N ARG A 444 13.51 4.02 -15.32
CA ARG A 444 13.43 5.20 -14.44
C ARG A 444 12.65 6.35 -15.07
N ARG A 445 12.73 6.46 -16.39
CA ARG A 445 11.96 7.43 -17.17
C ARG A 445 11.48 6.79 -18.46
N PHE A 446 10.33 7.23 -18.95
CA PHE A 446 9.90 6.93 -20.31
C PHE A 446 9.08 8.07 -20.88
N ARG A 447 9.01 8.13 -22.21
CA ARG A 447 8.14 9.02 -22.94
C ARG A 447 7.44 8.24 -24.04
N PHE A 448 6.18 8.58 -24.30
CA PHE A 448 5.47 8.10 -25.46
C PHE A 448 5.13 9.27 -26.38
N THR A 449 5.47 9.13 -27.65
CA THR A 449 5.16 10.09 -28.70
C THR A 449 4.29 9.42 -29.76
N PRO A 450 3.00 9.79 -29.90
CA PRO A 450 2.15 9.24 -30.94
C PRO A 450 2.64 9.70 -32.31
N ARG A 451 2.45 8.86 -33.35
CA ARG A 451 2.92 9.13 -34.71
C ARG A 451 2.42 10.47 -35.28
N HIS A 452 1.20 10.87 -34.96
CA HIS A 452 0.57 12.06 -35.54
C HIS A 452 1.12 13.38 -34.96
N CYS A 453 1.72 13.39 -33.77
CA CYS A 453 2.39 14.58 -33.22
C CYS A 453 3.76 14.85 -33.87
N GLN A 454 4.32 13.93 -34.65
CA GLN A 454 5.59 14.16 -35.38
C GLN A 454 5.39 15.02 -36.63
N ASN A 455 4.16 15.17 -37.13
CA ASN A 455 3.87 15.91 -38.36
C ASN A 455 3.43 17.36 -38.12
N ASP A 456 3.01 17.72 -36.91
CA ASP A 456 2.51 19.07 -36.59
C ASP A 456 3.64 20.12 -36.52
N SER A 457 4.91 19.71 -36.47
CA SER A 457 6.06 20.62 -36.55
C SER A 457 6.51 20.93 -37.99
N GLU A 458 5.95 20.29 -39.02
CA GLU A 458 6.38 20.44 -40.43
C GLU A 458 5.26 20.85 -41.42
N LEU A 459 3.99 20.95 -40.98
CA LEU A 459 2.84 21.13 -41.88
C LEU A 459 1.97 22.37 -41.57
N ASP A 460 2.54 23.44 -41.02
CA ASP A 460 1.97 24.77 -41.20
C ASP A 460 2.39 25.30 -42.58
N LEU A 461 1.57 25.04 -43.62
CA LEU A 461 1.26 26.02 -44.70
C LEU A 461 0.42 25.50 -45.88
N ARG A 462 0.09 24.21 -46.03
CA ARG A 462 -0.69 23.75 -47.21
C ARG A 462 -1.53 22.49 -46.97
N GLU A 463 -2.82 22.64 -46.60
CA GLU A 463 -3.97 21.81 -47.07
C GLU A 463 -5.25 22.02 -46.21
N ASN A 464 -5.90 23.18 -46.30
CA ASN A 464 -7.15 23.48 -45.55
C ASN A 464 -8.43 22.79 -46.08
N GLY A 465 -8.37 22.02 -47.17
CA GLY A 465 -9.57 21.47 -47.82
C GLY A 465 -9.99 20.07 -47.37
N LYS A 466 -9.05 19.24 -46.88
CA LYS A 466 -9.29 17.81 -46.58
C LYS A 466 -9.47 17.51 -45.09
N GLN A 467 -9.04 18.40 -44.20
CA GLN A 467 -9.15 18.19 -42.75
C GLN A 467 -10.60 18.29 -42.24
N LEU A 468 -11.41 19.20 -42.80
CA LEU A 468 -12.77 19.49 -42.30
C LEU A 468 -13.72 18.29 -42.42
N PHE A 469 -13.71 17.56 -43.55
CA PHE A 469 -14.51 16.34 -43.71
C PHE A 469 -13.99 15.17 -42.88
N SER A 470 -12.68 15.12 -42.61
CA SER A 470 -12.07 14.07 -41.78
C SER A 470 -12.38 14.24 -40.29
N GLN A 471 -12.62 15.47 -39.81
CA GLN A 471 -13.05 15.76 -38.43
C GLN A 471 -14.52 15.41 -38.21
N ILE A 472 -15.40 15.72 -39.17
CA ILE A 472 -16.85 15.48 -39.04
C ILE A 472 -17.19 13.97 -38.97
N CYS A 473 -16.44 13.07 -39.62
CA CYS A 473 -16.65 11.62 -39.46
C CYS A 473 -16.10 11.08 -38.12
N ARG A 474 -15.09 11.72 -37.51
CA ARG A 474 -14.47 11.25 -36.25
C ARG A 474 -15.41 11.35 -35.05
N ASP A 475 -16.34 12.30 -35.07
CA ASP A 475 -17.29 12.53 -33.98
C ASP A 475 -18.64 11.80 -34.17
N HIS A 476 -18.84 11.09 -35.29
CA HIS A 476 -20.08 10.37 -35.55
C HIS A 476 -20.02 8.95 -34.94
N PRO A 477 -20.91 8.57 -33.99
CA PRO A 477 -20.88 7.27 -33.29
C PRO A 477 -21.15 6.03 -34.17
N ALA A 478 -21.34 6.22 -35.49
CA ALA A 478 -21.56 5.17 -36.49
C ALA A 478 -20.43 5.09 -37.52
N CYS A 479 -19.45 6.00 -37.49
CA CYS A 479 -18.29 5.98 -38.37
C CYS A 479 -17.25 5.02 -37.75
N SER A 480 -16.90 3.95 -38.46
CA SER A 480 -15.91 2.93 -38.06
C SER A 480 -14.45 3.40 -38.19
N CYS A 481 -14.22 4.71 -38.15
CA CYS A 481 -12.87 5.29 -38.17
C CYS A 481 -12.20 5.08 -36.81
N SER A 482 -11.01 4.48 -36.80
CA SER A 482 -10.23 4.33 -35.58
C SER A 482 -9.85 5.71 -35.03
N PRO A 483 -10.01 5.96 -33.71
CA PRO A 483 -9.56 7.21 -33.11
C PRO A 483 -8.04 7.35 -33.30
N ALA A 484 -7.60 8.57 -33.61
CA ALA A 484 -6.19 8.85 -33.91
C ALA A 484 -5.28 8.62 -32.68
N TYR A 485 -5.85 8.67 -31.48
CA TYR A 485 -5.19 8.50 -30.20
C TYR A 485 -6.12 7.85 -29.18
N SER A 486 -5.53 7.21 -28.17
CA SER A 486 -6.20 6.73 -26.96
C SER A 486 -6.04 7.76 -25.84
N SER A 487 -6.57 7.45 -24.67
CA SER A 487 -6.30 8.16 -23.42
C SER A 487 -5.41 7.32 -22.50
N TRP A 488 -4.78 7.94 -21.52
CA TRP A 488 -4.10 7.20 -20.45
C TRP A 488 -5.04 6.98 -19.27
N ASN A 489 -5.07 5.76 -18.76
CA ASN A 489 -5.45 5.46 -17.39
C ASN A 489 -4.25 5.78 -16.48
N CYS A 490 -4.45 6.64 -15.48
CA CYS A 490 -3.51 6.99 -14.45
C CYS A 490 -4.15 6.73 -13.10
N ASP A 491 -3.91 5.54 -12.52
CA ASP A 491 -4.52 5.09 -11.25
C ASP A 491 -6.05 5.23 -11.19
N GLY A 492 -6.72 4.96 -12.30
CA GLY A 492 -8.18 5.07 -12.43
C GLY A 492 -8.69 6.42 -12.92
N GLU A 493 -7.81 7.38 -13.19
CA GLU A 493 -8.14 8.69 -13.74
C GLU A 493 -7.71 8.81 -15.21
N ILE A 494 -8.45 9.58 -16.01
CA ILE A 494 -8.20 9.72 -17.44
C ILE A 494 -7.30 10.94 -17.67
N LEU A 495 -6.16 10.76 -18.36
CA LEU A 495 -5.36 11.89 -18.85
C LEU A 495 -5.76 12.25 -20.29
N PRO A 496 -5.91 13.55 -20.62
CA PRO A 496 -6.38 13.99 -21.93
C PRO A 496 -5.30 13.94 -23.02
N HIS A 497 -4.02 13.91 -22.66
CA HIS A 497 -2.90 13.98 -23.59
C HIS A 497 -2.40 12.57 -23.95
N ALA A 498 -2.25 12.29 -25.23
CA ALA A 498 -1.67 11.03 -25.70
C ALA A 498 -0.15 11.00 -25.53
N ALA A 499 0.54 12.09 -25.89
CA ALA A 499 1.97 12.23 -25.67
C ALA A 499 2.23 12.55 -24.19
N ILE A 500 3.06 11.74 -23.52
CA ILE A 500 3.43 11.98 -22.13
C ILE A 500 4.91 11.68 -21.90
N GLU A 501 5.44 12.28 -20.85
CA GLU A 501 6.75 12.01 -20.28
C GLU A 501 6.55 11.61 -18.81
N VAL A 502 7.30 10.63 -18.36
CA VAL A 502 7.13 10.03 -17.03
C VAL A 502 8.50 9.85 -16.39
N GLY A 503 8.61 10.28 -15.13
CA GLY A 503 9.78 10.03 -14.29
C GLY A 503 9.38 9.37 -12.97
N VAL A 504 10.19 8.42 -12.50
CA VAL A 504 9.97 7.70 -11.25
C VAL A 504 10.78 8.34 -10.12
N HIS A 505 10.14 8.61 -8.99
CA HIS A 505 10.74 9.20 -7.81
C HIS A 505 10.82 8.18 -6.69
N CYS A 506 12.05 7.80 -6.33
CA CYS A 506 12.32 6.77 -5.35
C CYS A 506 11.83 7.20 -3.95
N GLN A 507 10.98 6.40 -3.32
CA GLN A 507 10.50 6.54 -1.94
C GLN A 507 9.92 7.92 -1.60
N LEU A 508 9.24 8.55 -2.57
CA LEU A 508 8.71 9.91 -2.42
C LEU A 508 7.67 10.03 -1.29
N ILE A 509 6.96 8.94 -0.96
CA ILE A 509 5.98 8.90 0.13
C ILE A 509 6.19 7.70 1.06
N LYS A 510 5.71 7.81 2.29
CA LYS A 510 5.70 6.73 3.27
C LYS A 510 4.29 6.40 3.68
N LEU A 511 3.92 5.12 3.65
CA LEU A 511 2.63 4.63 4.09
C LEU A 511 2.70 4.12 5.51
N PHE A 512 1.60 4.18 6.27
CA PHE A 512 1.39 3.31 7.43
C PHE A 512 0.91 1.93 6.94
N ALA A 513 1.78 1.12 6.33
CA ALA A 513 1.56 -0.29 6.02
C ALA A 513 2.77 -1.20 6.34
N ARG A 514 2.52 -2.48 6.70
CA ARG A 514 3.52 -3.53 7.00
C ARG A 514 4.06 -4.24 5.75
N GLY A 515 3.45 -3.99 4.59
CA GLY A 515 3.68 -4.81 3.39
C GLY A 515 3.13 -6.24 3.54
N ILE A 516 3.47 -7.11 2.59
CA ILE A 516 3.04 -8.51 2.60
C ILE A 516 4.05 -9.35 3.38
N GLU A 517 3.74 -9.67 4.64
CA GLU A 517 4.55 -10.55 5.48
C GLU A 517 4.43 -12.04 5.07
N GLU A 518 5.50 -12.80 5.19
CA GLU A 518 5.46 -14.27 5.07
C GLU A 518 4.67 -14.88 6.24
N GLN A 519 4.07 -16.07 6.01
CA GLN A 519 3.47 -16.82 7.10
C GLN A 519 4.61 -17.54 7.85
N PRO A 520 4.64 -17.51 9.19
CA PRO A 520 5.61 -18.32 9.92
C PRO A 520 5.34 -19.81 9.62
N LEU A 521 6.37 -20.50 9.11
CA LEU A 521 6.37 -21.93 8.74
C LEU A 521 5.97 -22.91 9.87
N PHE A 522 5.72 -22.41 11.09
CA PHE A 522 5.49 -23.21 12.28
C PHE A 522 4.02 -23.61 12.53
N GLU A 523 3.04 -23.04 11.81
CA GLU A 523 1.62 -23.40 12.02
C GLU A 523 1.16 -24.64 11.22
N ASP A 524 1.91 -25.09 10.21
CA ASP A 524 1.54 -26.23 9.35
C ASP A 524 1.83 -27.62 9.97
N LEU A 525 2.55 -27.68 11.09
CA LEU A 525 2.81 -28.94 11.81
C LEU A 525 1.69 -29.33 12.79
N ALA A 526 0.70 -28.47 13.02
CA ALA A 526 -0.34 -28.71 14.02
C ALA A 526 -1.61 -29.39 13.49
N ASN A 527 -1.76 -29.58 12.17
CA ASN A 527 -2.92 -30.27 11.60
C ASN A 527 -2.53 -31.14 10.39
N PRO A 528 -2.58 -32.47 10.46
CA PRO A 528 -2.54 -33.28 9.26
C PRO A 528 -3.76 -32.94 8.38
N PRO A 529 -3.62 -32.93 7.04
CA PRO A 529 -4.73 -32.66 6.15
C PRO A 529 -5.80 -33.73 6.32
N CYS A 530 -7.01 -33.33 6.74
CA CYS A 530 -8.20 -34.14 6.53
C CYS A 530 -8.37 -34.30 5.02
N ALA A 531 -8.18 -35.53 4.54
CA ALA A 531 -8.52 -35.93 3.19
C ALA A 531 -10.01 -35.66 2.93
N LEU A 532 -10.29 -35.01 1.80
CA LEU A 532 -11.51 -35.19 1.02
C LEU A 532 -11.11 -35.50 -0.41
#